data_AF-A0A0H5Q288-F1
#
_entry.id   AF-A0A0H5Q288-F1
#
_cell.length_a   1.000
_cell.length_b   1.000
_cell.length_c   1.000
_cell.angle_alpha   90.00
_cell.angle_beta   90.00
_cell.angle_gamma   90.00
#
_symmetry.space_group_name_H-M   'P 1'
#
loop_
_entity.id
_entity.type
_entity.pdbx_description
1 polymer ?
#
loop_
_entity_poly.entity_id
_entity_poly.type
_entity_poly.pdbx_seq_one_letter_code
_entity_poly.pdbx_strand_id
1 'polypeptide(L)'
;MAVLIILTLSNVIISLIRKIVPDKIRIAMFIVVIAGFVTMVDLLIQAFLPDLAKSLGVFIPLIVVNCIILGRAEAFSYKNGVGASFFDGVFQGIGYTLVLLVMCIIREFLGAGTFGGGLLGPDGKGIAILPSQFPIGMMTMPVGGFLVLGALIALMQWALNRPKKNKEESK
;
A
#
# COMPACT_ATOMS: atom_id res chain seq x y z
N MET A 1 1.32 1.62 6.53
CA MET A 1 0.67 2.69 7.31
C MET A 1 1.23 4.09 7.00
N ALA A 2 2.55 4.31 7.01
CA ALA A 2 3.15 5.62 6.67
C ALA A 2 2.68 6.17 5.31
N VAL A 3 2.66 5.34 4.27
CA VAL A 3 2.17 5.71 2.93
C VAL A 3 0.72 6.21 2.95
N LEU A 4 -0.14 5.71 3.87
CA LEU A 4 -1.56 6.09 3.92
C LEU A 4 -1.75 7.46 4.52
N ILE A 5 -1.05 7.72 5.62
CA ILE A 5 -1.10 8.98 6.36
C ILE A 5 -0.53 10.09 5.48
N ILE A 6 0.57 9.82 4.80
CA ILE A 6 1.20 10.78 3.88
C ILE A 6 0.31 11.01 2.66
N LEU A 7 -0.25 9.95 2.05
CA LEU A 7 -1.16 10.07 0.90
C LEU A 7 -2.42 10.89 1.23
N THR A 8 -3.06 10.62 2.36
CA THR A 8 -4.30 11.32 2.78
C THR A 8 -4.04 12.81 3.01
N LEU A 9 -2.98 13.14 3.75
CA LEU A 9 -2.60 14.53 4.03
C LEU A 9 -2.16 15.28 2.77
N SER A 10 -1.32 14.66 1.93
CA SER A 10 -0.87 15.27 0.68
C SER A 10 -2.02 15.47 -0.30
N ASN A 11 -2.96 14.53 -0.42
CA ASN A 11 -4.11 14.66 -1.33
C ASN A 11 -5.05 15.81 -0.95
N VAL A 12 -5.30 16.00 0.35
CA VAL A 12 -6.12 17.12 0.86
C VAL A 12 -5.51 18.46 0.48
N ILE A 13 -4.19 18.59 0.65
CA ILE A 13 -3.48 19.86 0.42
C ILE A 13 -3.28 20.13 -1.06
N ILE A 14 -2.98 19.10 -1.86
CA ILE A 14 -2.94 19.22 -3.32
C ILE A 14 -4.31 19.65 -3.86
N SER A 15 -5.41 19.13 -3.32
CA SER A 15 -6.77 19.55 -3.70
C SER A 15 -7.09 20.99 -3.32
N LEU A 16 -6.49 21.53 -2.25
CA LEU A 16 -6.59 22.95 -1.87
C LEU A 16 -5.79 23.87 -2.81
N ILE A 17 -4.57 23.47 -3.17
CA ILE A 17 -3.64 24.29 -3.97
C ILE A 17 -3.94 24.20 -5.49
N ARG A 18 -4.79 23.25 -5.91
CA ARG A 18 -5.09 22.97 -7.34
C ARG A 18 -5.48 24.17 -8.19
N LYS A 19 -6.12 25.20 -7.61
CA LYS A 19 -6.56 26.40 -8.34
C LYS A 19 -5.42 27.33 -8.75
N ILE A 20 -4.25 27.19 -8.11
CA ILE A 20 -3.09 28.06 -8.30
C ILE A 20 -2.04 27.39 -9.22
N VAL A 21 -2.13 26.08 -9.44
CA VAL A 21 -1.10 25.30 -10.15
C VAL A 21 -1.34 25.30 -11.67
N PRO A 22 -0.39 25.79 -12.49
CA PRO A 22 -0.46 25.69 -13.94
C PRO A 22 -0.24 24.24 -14.41
N ASP A 23 -1.02 23.78 -15.41
CA ASP A 23 -0.95 22.41 -15.92
C ASP A 23 0.44 21.98 -16.39
N LYS A 24 1.22 22.91 -16.97
CA LYS A 24 2.56 22.65 -17.51
C LYS A 24 3.58 22.17 -16.46
N ILE A 25 3.38 22.50 -15.19
CA ILE A 25 4.33 22.21 -14.09
C ILE A 25 3.71 21.39 -12.95
N ARG A 26 2.53 20.80 -13.16
CA ARG A 26 1.75 20.15 -12.10
C ARG A 26 2.49 18.98 -11.42
N ILE A 27 3.19 18.15 -12.19
CA ILE A 27 3.91 16.97 -11.68
C ILE A 27 5.03 17.42 -10.73
N ALA A 28 5.83 18.42 -11.14
CA ALA A 28 6.88 18.98 -10.31
C ALA A 28 6.32 19.59 -9.02
N MET A 29 5.20 20.31 -9.11
CA MET A 29 4.53 20.88 -7.94
C MET A 29 4.04 19.81 -6.96
N PHE A 30 3.45 18.71 -7.43
CA PHE A 30 3.00 17.62 -6.56
C PHE A 30 4.17 16.97 -5.83
N ILE A 31 5.28 16.71 -6.53
CA ILE A 31 6.49 16.14 -5.92
C ILE A 31 7.02 17.09 -4.82
N VAL A 32 7.07 18.40 -5.06
CA VAL A 32 7.52 19.37 -4.04
C VAL A 32 6.61 19.39 -2.81
N VAL A 33 5.29 19.35 -3.00
CA VAL A 33 4.33 19.31 -1.88
C VAL A 33 4.48 18.02 -1.08
N ILE A 34 4.59 16.87 -1.74
CA ILE A 34 4.79 15.57 -1.09
C ILE A 34 6.15 15.56 -0.36
N ALA A 35 7.23 16.01 -1.00
CA ALA A 35 8.55 16.10 -0.42
C ALA A 35 8.56 16.98 0.84
N GLY A 36 7.92 18.15 0.80
CA GLY A 36 7.79 19.03 1.97
C GLY A 36 7.08 18.35 3.15
N PHE A 37 6.00 17.61 2.87
CA PHE A 37 5.28 16.85 3.89
C PHE A 37 6.11 15.71 4.47
N VAL A 38 6.75 14.93 3.60
CA VAL A 38 7.61 13.82 4.02
C VAL A 38 8.78 14.32 4.86
N THR A 39 9.39 15.45 4.50
CA THR A 39 10.46 16.09 5.29
C THR A 39 9.95 16.57 6.66
N MET A 40 8.76 17.18 6.74
CA MET A 40 8.21 17.55 8.06
C MET A 40 7.97 16.33 8.94
N VAL A 41 7.47 15.23 8.37
CA VAL A 41 7.27 13.97 9.11
C VAL A 41 8.61 13.34 9.51
N ASP A 42 9.63 13.39 8.64
CA ASP A 42 10.98 12.91 8.94
C ASP A 42 11.59 13.65 10.14
N LEU A 43 11.51 14.98 10.15
CA LEU A 43 11.98 15.81 11.26
C LEU A 43 11.23 15.51 12.56
N LEU A 44 9.91 15.28 12.49
CA LEU A 44 9.12 14.85 13.67
C LEU A 44 9.56 13.48 14.18
N ILE A 45 9.81 12.51 13.29
CA ILE A 45 10.26 11.16 13.68
C ILE A 45 11.66 11.21 14.30
N GLN A 46 12.58 11.99 13.74
CA GLN A 46 13.92 12.20 14.31
C GLN A 46 13.87 12.83 15.71
N ALA A 47 12.90 13.72 15.96
CA ALA A 47 12.74 14.38 17.25
C ALA A 47 12.10 13.50 18.34
N PHE A 48 11.08 12.70 18.00
CA PHE A 48 10.33 11.90 18.98
C PHE A 48 10.77 10.44 19.08
N LEU A 49 11.29 9.84 18.00
CA LEU A 49 11.69 8.42 17.93
C LEU A 49 13.00 8.23 17.13
N PRO A 50 14.17 8.60 17.69
CA PRO A 50 15.45 8.54 16.98
C PRO A 50 15.87 7.13 16.57
N ASP A 51 15.50 6.10 17.35
CA ASP A 51 15.76 4.69 16.99
C ASP A 51 14.98 4.27 15.75
N LEU A 52 13.73 4.75 15.63
CA LEU A 52 12.87 4.47 14.49
C LEU A 52 13.33 5.25 13.25
N ALA A 53 13.85 6.46 13.43
CA ALA A 53 14.43 7.27 12.35
C ALA A 53 15.65 6.59 11.68
N LYS A 54 16.51 5.91 12.45
CA LYS A 54 17.65 5.15 11.89
C LYS A 54 17.22 4.02 10.96
N SER A 55 16.15 3.30 11.29
CA SER A 55 15.64 2.21 10.46
C SER A 55 14.79 2.70 9.28
N LEU A 56 14.07 3.82 9.43
CA LEU A 56 13.21 4.37 8.38
C LEU A 56 13.90 5.36 7.45
N GLY A 57 15.10 5.85 7.77
CA GLY A 57 15.78 6.91 6.99
C GLY A 57 15.91 6.62 5.50
N VAL A 58 16.14 5.35 5.10
CA VAL A 58 16.20 4.95 3.68
C VAL A 58 14.81 4.87 3.04
N PHE A 59 13.77 4.56 3.80
CA PHE A 59 12.41 4.45 3.30
C PHE A 59 11.74 5.80 3.08
N ILE A 60 12.18 6.86 3.76
CA ILE A 60 11.58 8.20 3.67
C ILE A 60 11.70 8.79 2.25
N PRO A 61 12.89 8.82 1.60
CA PRO A 61 13.00 9.21 0.19
C PRO A 61 12.18 8.33 -0.76
N LEU A 62 12.10 7.02 -0.48
CA LEU A 62 11.29 6.07 -1.28
C LEU A 62 9.78 6.36 -1.21
N ILE A 63 9.30 7.00 -0.14
CA ILE A 63 7.91 7.43 -0.03
C ILE A 63 7.64 8.61 -0.98
N VAL A 64 8.56 9.58 -1.10
CA VAL A 64 8.38 10.75 -1.98
C VAL A 64 8.20 10.34 -3.44
N VAL A 65 8.98 9.36 -3.89
CA VAL A 65 8.95 8.87 -5.28
C VAL A 65 7.96 7.72 -5.48
N ASN A 66 7.07 7.47 -4.51
CA ASN A 66 6.13 6.36 -4.62
C ASN A 66 5.09 6.62 -5.72
N CYS A 67 5.02 5.70 -6.69
CA CYS A 67 4.17 5.83 -7.87
C CYS A 67 2.68 5.90 -7.55
N ILE A 68 2.22 5.25 -6.48
CA ILE A 68 0.81 5.28 -6.07
C ILE A 68 0.45 6.69 -5.56
N ILE A 69 1.36 7.34 -4.83
CA ILE A 69 1.09 8.68 -4.29
C ILE A 69 0.98 9.69 -5.43
N LEU A 70 1.95 9.70 -6.34
CA LEU A 70 1.93 10.58 -7.51
C LEU A 70 0.70 10.31 -8.40
N GLY A 71 0.44 9.03 -8.71
CA GLY A 71 -0.64 8.64 -9.63
C GLY A 71 -2.03 9.00 -9.11
N ARG A 72 -2.29 8.85 -7.80
CA ARG A 72 -3.57 9.27 -7.20
C ARG A 72 -3.69 10.78 -7.08
N ALA A 73 -2.62 11.48 -6.71
CA ALA A 73 -2.60 12.93 -6.67
C ALA A 73 -2.94 13.54 -8.04
N GLU A 74 -2.41 12.95 -9.12
CA GLU A 74 -2.66 13.40 -10.48
C GLU A 74 -4.07 13.06 -10.98
N ALA A 75 -4.50 11.80 -10.80
CA ALA A 75 -5.74 11.28 -11.36
C ALA A 75 -6.99 11.74 -10.59
N PHE A 76 -6.89 11.91 -9.27
CA PHE A 76 -8.03 12.16 -8.40
C PHE A 76 -7.96 13.53 -7.70
N SER A 77 -6.89 13.82 -6.96
CA SER A 77 -6.82 15.01 -6.09
C SER A 77 -6.83 16.33 -6.86
N TYR A 78 -6.30 16.35 -8.08
CA TYR A 78 -6.35 17.53 -8.94
C TYR A 78 -7.76 17.80 -9.50
N LYS A 79 -8.53 16.75 -9.81
CA LYS A 79 -9.85 16.86 -10.45
C LYS A 79 -10.98 17.01 -9.44
N ASN A 80 -10.81 16.49 -8.22
CA ASN A 80 -11.85 16.44 -7.20
C ASN A 80 -11.63 17.44 -6.05
N GLY A 81 -12.70 17.70 -5.30
CA GLY A 81 -12.67 18.56 -4.12
C GLY A 81 -11.98 17.92 -2.91
N VAL A 82 -11.75 18.72 -1.87
CA VAL A 82 -10.95 18.34 -0.69
C VAL A 82 -11.57 17.16 0.07
N GLY A 83 -12.88 17.16 0.29
CA GLY A 83 -13.58 16.07 0.97
C GLY A 83 -13.51 14.74 0.22
N ALA A 84 -13.71 14.77 -1.11
CA ALA A 84 -13.57 13.57 -1.93
C ALA A 84 -12.12 13.03 -1.93
N SER A 85 -11.13 13.94 -1.97
CA SER A 85 -9.70 13.57 -1.97
C SER A 85 -9.23 12.98 -0.64
N PHE A 86 -9.84 13.40 0.48
CA PHE A 86 -9.62 12.79 1.78
C PHE A 86 -10.10 11.34 1.83
N PHE A 87 -11.37 11.10 1.45
CA PHE A 87 -11.91 9.74 1.39
C PHE A 87 -11.12 8.87 0.42
N ASP A 88 -10.70 9.40 -0.72
CA ASP A 88 -9.85 8.67 -1.68
C ASP A 88 -8.54 8.20 -1.06
N GLY A 89 -7.83 9.08 -0.36
CA GLY A 89 -6.59 8.73 0.33
C GLY A 89 -6.81 7.64 1.39
N VAL A 90 -7.91 7.71 2.15
CA VAL A 90 -8.21 6.74 3.22
C VAL A 90 -8.52 5.37 2.62
N PHE A 91 -9.43 5.30 1.64
CA PHE A 91 -9.80 4.03 1.01
C PHE A 91 -8.65 3.43 0.21
N GLN A 92 -7.90 4.24 -0.54
CA GLN A 92 -6.73 3.77 -1.26
C GLN A 92 -5.68 3.22 -0.30
N GLY A 93 -5.51 3.86 0.86
CA GLY A 93 -4.55 3.39 1.84
C GLY A 93 -4.96 2.10 2.54
N ILE A 94 -6.22 1.99 2.93
CA ILE A 94 -6.76 0.74 3.49
C ILE A 94 -6.61 -0.38 2.46
N GLY A 95 -6.98 -0.14 1.20
CA GLY A 95 -6.83 -1.10 0.11
C GLY A 95 -5.38 -1.54 -0.09
N TYR A 96 -4.43 -0.60 -0.11
CA TYR A 96 -3.00 -0.90 -0.23
C TYR A 96 -2.50 -1.79 0.93
N THR A 97 -2.94 -1.50 2.15
CA THR A 97 -2.54 -2.28 3.33
C THR A 97 -3.15 -3.68 3.32
N LEU A 98 -4.42 -3.80 2.92
CA LEU A 98 -5.09 -5.09 2.78
C LEU A 98 -4.41 -5.96 1.72
N VAL A 99 -4.08 -5.40 0.55
CA VAL A 99 -3.39 -6.13 -0.51
C VAL A 99 -2.03 -6.61 -0.02
N LEU A 100 -1.23 -5.75 0.62
CA LEU A 100 0.06 -6.14 1.17
C LEU A 100 -0.08 -7.22 2.25
N LEU A 101 -1.09 -7.12 3.12
CA LEU A 101 -1.33 -8.09 4.19
C LEU A 101 -1.70 -9.46 3.61
N VAL A 102 -2.62 -9.51 2.64
CA VAL A 102 -2.99 -10.76 1.95
C VAL A 102 -1.79 -11.35 1.20
N MET A 103 -1.00 -10.52 0.52
CA MET A 103 0.23 -10.99 -0.13
C MET A 103 1.23 -11.56 0.87
N CYS A 104 1.41 -10.93 2.05
CA CYS A 104 2.28 -11.46 3.10
C CYS A 104 1.79 -12.81 3.62
N ILE A 105 0.49 -12.97 3.88
CA ILE A 105 -0.09 -14.25 4.33
C ILE A 105 0.13 -15.35 3.30
N ILE A 106 -0.14 -15.07 2.02
CA ILE A 106 0.05 -16.05 0.94
C ILE A 106 1.54 -16.40 0.79
N ARG A 107 2.44 -15.42 0.88
CA ARG A 107 3.89 -15.66 0.80
C ARG A 107 4.45 -16.41 2.01
N GLU A 108 3.92 -16.18 3.20
CA GLU A 108 4.30 -16.91 4.41
C GLU A 108 3.83 -18.38 4.32
N PHE A 109 2.57 -18.57 3.91
CA PHE A 109 1.98 -19.90 3.74
C PHE A 109 2.70 -20.72 2.66
N LEU A 110 2.98 -20.14 1.49
CA LEU A 110 3.59 -20.84 0.36
C LEU A 110 5.13 -20.88 0.42
N GLY A 111 5.78 -19.95 1.11
CA GLY A 111 7.23 -19.86 1.23
C GLY A 111 7.81 -20.63 2.41
N ALA A 112 7.17 -20.54 3.59
CA ALA A 112 7.65 -21.16 4.83
C ALA A 112 6.83 -22.40 5.27
N GLY A 113 5.65 -22.64 4.69
CA GLY A 113 4.79 -23.78 5.06
C GLY A 113 4.15 -23.67 6.45
N THR A 114 4.24 -22.49 7.07
CA THR A 114 3.73 -22.19 8.42
C THR A 114 2.58 -21.21 8.34
N PHE A 115 1.50 -21.48 9.08
CA PHE A 115 0.44 -20.48 9.32
C PHE A 115 0.67 -19.86 10.70
N GLY A 116 0.94 -18.56 10.76
CA GLY A 116 1.17 -17.84 12.03
C GLY A 116 2.57 -18.00 12.61
N GLY A 117 3.61 -18.01 11.75
CA GLY A 117 5.02 -18.03 12.13
C GLY A 117 5.47 -16.69 12.73
N GLY A 118 4.94 -16.38 13.91
CA GLY A 118 5.25 -15.16 14.66
C GLY A 118 4.16 -14.71 15.63
N LEU A 119 2.91 -15.19 15.50
CA LEU A 119 1.78 -14.69 16.31
C LEU A 119 1.10 -15.75 17.20
N LEU A 120 1.18 -17.05 16.87
CA LEU A 120 0.42 -18.11 17.57
C LEU A 120 1.21 -19.43 17.77
N GLY A 121 2.50 -19.34 18.11
CA GLY A 121 3.32 -20.50 18.48
C GLY A 121 4.08 -20.21 19.78
N PRO A 122 4.09 -21.12 20.77
CA PRO A 122 4.82 -20.92 22.04
C PRO A 122 6.32 -20.60 21.87
N ASP A 123 6.89 -20.84 20.69
CA ASP A 123 8.29 -20.58 20.34
C ASP A 123 8.48 -19.89 18.96
N GLY A 124 7.51 -19.12 18.48
CA GLY A 124 7.64 -18.35 17.23
C GLY A 124 7.70 -19.17 15.93
N LYS A 125 7.60 -20.50 16.01
CA LYS A 125 7.39 -21.40 14.86
C LYS A 125 5.91 -21.74 14.79
N GLY A 126 5.23 -21.18 13.81
CA GLY A 126 3.83 -21.47 13.51
C GLY A 126 3.60 -22.96 13.22
N ILE A 127 2.35 -23.39 13.21
CA ILE A 127 1.99 -24.79 12.98
C ILE A 127 2.43 -25.18 11.56
N ALA A 128 3.43 -26.06 11.46
CA ALA A 128 3.99 -26.57 10.21
C ALA A 128 3.08 -27.67 9.65
N ILE A 129 2.37 -27.38 8.57
CA ILE A 129 1.44 -28.33 7.92
C ILE A 129 2.11 -29.06 6.74
N LEU A 130 3.28 -28.60 6.25
CA LEU A 130 4.06 -29.27 5.20
C LEU A 130 5.46 -29.72 5.68
N PRO A 131 5.94 -30.91 5.25
CA PRO A 131 7.25 -31.45 5.63
C PRO A 131 8.39 -30.65 4.98
N SER A 132 9.50 -30.54 5.72
CA SER A 132 10.68 -29.68 5.49
C SER A 132 11.57 -30.06 4.29
N GLN A 133 11.00 -30.51 3.17
CA GLN A 133 11.75 -31.11 2.05
C GLN A 133 11.59 -30.37 0.72
N PHE A 134 10.68 -29.39 0.63
CA PHE A 134 10.63 -28.43 -0.47
C PHE A 134 10.46 -27.01 0.09
N PRO A 135 11.51 -26.37 0.61
CA PRO A 135 11.44 -24.94 0.85
C PRO A 135 11.32 -24.27 -0.52
N ILE A 136 10.13 -23.80 -0.87
CA ILE A 136 9.95 -22.91 -2.03
C ILE A 136 10.52 -21.54 -1.63
N GLY A 137 11.82 -21.48 -1.34
CA GLY A 137 12.57 -20.23 -1.18
C GLY A 137 12.53 -19.36 -2.44
N MET A 138 12.09 -19.94 -3.56
CA MET A 138 11.77 -19.19 -4.77
C MET A 138 10.62 -18.18 -4.59
N MET A 139 9.73 -18.39 -3.60
CA MET A 139 8.59 -17.49 -3.35
C MET A 139 8.92 -16.33 -2.39
N THR A 140 10.01 -16.42 -1.64
CA THR A 140 10.51 -15.31 -0.81
C THR A 140 11.31 -14.30 -1.64
N MET A 141 11.81 -14.69 -2.81
CA MET A 141 12.45 -13.79 -3.78
C MET A 141 11.44 -12.83 -4.47
N PRO A 142 11.90 -11.71 -5.06
CA PRO A 142 11.03 -10.73 -5.72
C PRO A 142 10.10 -11.33 -6.79
N VAL A 143 10.58 -12.34 -7.52
CA VAL A 143 9.83 -13.07 -8.55
C VAL A 143 8.57 -13.73 -7.98
N GLY A 144 8.65 -14.31 -6.78
CA GLY A 144 7.51 -14.88 -6.07
C GLY A 144 6.45 -13.85 -5.71
N GLY A 145 6.88 -12.63 -5.35
CA GLY A 145 5.97 -11.51 -5.09
C GLY A 145 5.14 -11.14 -6.32
N PHE A 146 5.76 -11.03 -7.50
CA PHE A 146 5.03 -10.74 -8.74
C PHE A 146 4.06 -11.86 -9.14
N LEU A 147 4.45 -13.12 -8.95
CA LEU A 147 3.58 -14.27 -9.20
C LEU A 147 2.34 -14.27 -8.31
N VAL A 148 2.51 -14.03 -7.00
CA VAL A 148 1.40 -13.92 -6.05
C VAL A 148 0.51 -12.72 -6.38
N LEU A 149 1.09 -11.59 -6.80
CA LEU A 149 0.32 -10.41 -7.22
C LEU A 149 -0.54 -10.73 -8.44
N GLY A 150 0.05 -11.38 -9.45
CA GLY A 150 -0.65 -11.78 -10.67
C GLY A 150 -1.79 -12.76 -10.39
N ALA A 151 -1.55 -13.76 -9.54
CA ALA A 151 -2.58 -14.71 -9.12
C ALA A 151 -3.71 -14.03 -8.32
N LEU A 152 -3.37 -13.08 -7.43
CA LEU A 152 -4.34 -12.30 -6.65
C LEU A 152 -5.21 -11.43 -7.57
N ILE A 153 -4.61 -10.75 -8.55
CA ILE A 153 -5.33 -9.95 -9.53
C ILE A 153 -6.25 -10.85 -10.37
N ALA A 154 -5.77 -12.00 -10.84
CA ALA A 154 -6.59 -12.97 -11.59
C ALA A 154 -7.77 -13.49 -10.76
N LEU A 155 -7.56 -13.80 -9.48
CA LEU A 155 -8.63 -14.20 -8.55
C LEU A 155 -9.64 -13.08 -8.32
N MET A 156 -9.19 -11.84 -8.11
CA MET A 156 -10.08 -10.71 -7.94
C MET A 156 -10.87 -10.40 -9.22
N GLN A 157 -10.24 -10.48 -10.38
CA GLN A 157 -10.93 -10.36 -11.66
C GLN A 157 -11.93 -11.49 -11.85
N TRP A 158 -11.58 -12.74 -11.53
CA TRP A 158 -12.54 -13.84 -11.58
C TRP A 158 -13.71 -13.66 -10.61
N ALA A 159 -13.46 -13.18 -9.39
CA ALA A 159 -14.49 -12.94 -8.39
C ALA A 159 -15.42 -11.76 -8.75
N LEU A 160 -14.88 -10.68 -9.33
CA LEU A 160 -15.64 -9.50 -9.76
C LEU A 160 -16.36 -9.71 -11.10
N ASN A 161 -15.76 -10.49 -12.01
CA ASN A 161 -16.28 -10.77 -13.35
C ASN A 161 -17.15 -12.04 -13.38
N ARG A 162 -17.40 -12.66 -12.22
CA ARG A 162 -18.52 -13.59 -12.06
C ARG A 162 -19.81 -12.77 -12.24
N PRO A 163 -20.60 -12.99 -13.31
CA PRO A 163 -21.92 -12.36 -13.40
C PRO A 163 -22.68 -12.73 -12.13
N LYS A 164 -23.23 -11.73 -11.42
CA LYS A 164 -24.21 -11.95 -10.34
C LYS A 164 -25.37 -12.77 -10.93
N LYS A 165 -25.24 -14.09 -10.92
CA LYS A 165 -26.34 -14.99 -11.16
C LYS A 165 -27.10 -15.12 -9.84
N ASN A 166 -28.37 -14.72 -9.89
CA ASN A 166 -29.40 -14.78 -8.84
C ASN A 166 -29.39 -13.66 -7.79
N LYS A 167 -30.02 -12.53 -8.12
CA LYS A 167 -31.00 -11.83 -7.26
C LYS A 167 -31.67 -10.75 -8.12
N GLU A 168 -32.75 -11.13 -8.79
CA GLU A 168 -33.86 -10.32 -9.32
C GLU A 168 -34.45 -11.03 -10.54
N GLU A 169 -35.16 -12.13 -10.30
CA GLU A 169 -36.29 -12.58 -11.12
C GLU A 169 -36.99 -13.74 -10.38
N SER A 170 -37.74 -13.39 -9.34
CA SER A 170 -38.94 -14.14 -8.97
C SER A 170 -39.80 -13.23 -8.08
N LYS A 171 -40.85 -12.71 -8.73
CA LYS A 171 -42.15 -12.23 -8.21
C LYS A 171 -42.25 -11.71 -6.78
#